data_AF-A0A2N0X4U4-F1
#
_entry.id   AF-A0A2N0X4U4-F1
#
_cell.length_a   1.000
_cell.length_b   1.000
_cell.length_c   1.000
_cell.angle_alpha   90.00
_cell.angle_beta   90.00
_cell.angle_gamma   90.00
#
_symmetry.space_group_name_H-M   'P 1'
#
loop_
_entity.id
_entity.type
_entity.pdbx_description
1 polymer ?
#
loop_
_entity_poly.entity_id
_entity_poly.type
_entity_poly.pdbx_seq_one_letter_code
_entity_poly.pdbx_strand_id
1 'polypeptide(L)'
;MGVGLVLRRARGARTVALAASLLAVAPMTAVAPVQAAPAIQQGEAIRGPNNAPCALSIVSATTAYTAAHCLEGGKVGDKITSRAGAGVIGRVSALGTDLPQGKQLDVAKIDLPPA
;
A
#
# COMPACT_ATOMS: atom_id res chain seq x y z
N MET A 1 38.04 87.65 -17.17
CA MET A 1 36.74 87.51 -17.86
C MET A 1 36.61 86.07 -18.32
N GLY A 2 35.60 85.34 -17.85
CA GLY A 2 35.41 83.91 -18.16
C GLY A 2 34.57 83.24 -17.08
N VAL A 3 33.26 83.23 -17.29
CA VAL A 3 32.19 82.69 -16.45
C VAL A 3 32.10 81.17 -16.61
N GLY A 4 31.79 80.45 -15.52
CA GLY A 4 31.53 79.00 -15.55
C GLY A 4 30.94 78.43 -14.24
N LEU A 5 29.74 78.89 -13.89
CA LEU A 5 28.70 78.18 -13.12
C LEU A 5 28.52 76.73 -13.68
N VAL A 6 28.04 75.65 -13.02
CA VAL A 6 27.14 75.47 -11.88
C VAL A 6 27.01 73.95 -11.58
N LEU A 7 26.76 73.64 -10.30
CA LEU A 7 26.10 72.49 -9.64
C LEU A 7 25.95 71.11 -10.29
N ARG A 8 26.07 70.06 -9.45
CA ARG A 8 25.05 69.04 -9.05
C ARG A 8 25.81 67.84 -8.42
N ARG A 9 25.39 67.17 -7.34
CA ARG A 9 24.16 66.39 -7.06
C ARG A 9 24.07 66.19 -5.53
N ALA A 10 22.98 66.54 -4.86
CA ALA A 10 21.75 65.75 -4.66
C ALA A 10 21.86 64.55 -3.70
N ARG A 11 21.30 64.75 -2.50
CA ARG A 11 20.36 63.91 -1.71
C ARG A 11 20.64 62.40 -1.57
N GLY A 12 20.47 61.92 -0.32
CA GLY A 12 19.64 60.73 -0.08
C GLY A 12 20.18 59.77 0.97
N ALA A 13 19.60 59.85 2.17
CA ALA A 13 19.75 58.91 3.27
C ALA A 13 19.42 57.46 2.87
N ARG A 14 20.17 56.48 3.37
CA ARG A 14 19.71 55.07 3.49
C ARG A 14 20.32 54.40 4.71
N THR A 15 19.53 54.36 5.78
CA THR A 15 19.57 53.34 6.83
C THR A 15 19.48 51.95 6.19
N VAL A 16 20.44 51.07 6.46
CA VAL A 16 20.34 49.66 6.10
C VAL A 16 20.17 48.87 7.40
N ALA A 17 18.93 48.58 7.72
CA ALA A 17 18.56 47.61 8.75
C ALA A 17 18.92 46.21 8.21
N LEU A 18 19.82 45.50 8.90
CA LEU A 18 20.05 44.08 8.65
C LEU A 18 18.92 43.28 9.31
N ALA A 19 17.89 42.98 8.52
CA ALA A 19 16.94 41.93 8.85
C ALA A 19 17.59 40.58 8.49
N ALA A 20 18.11 39.87 9.50
CA ALA A 20 18.57 38.50 9.35
C ALA A 20 17.35 37.58 9.21
N SER A 21 17.02 37.25 7.96
CA SER A 21 15.96 36.29 7.62
C SER A 21 16.38 34.88 8.06
N LEU A 22 15.84 34.41 9.18
CA LEU A 22 15.85 32.99 9.56
C LEU A 22 14.94 32.23 8.58
N LEU A 23 15.53 31.62 7.53
CA LEU A 23 14.83 30.60 6.75
C LEU A 23 14.68 29.35 7.62
N ALA A 24 13.50 29.19 8.22
CA ALA A 24 13.08 27.93 8.79
C ALA A 24 12.89 26.92 7.65
N VAL A 25 13.86 26.03 7.47
CA VAL A 25 13.72 24.85 6.61
C VAL A 25 12.77 23.89 7.34
N ALA A 26 11.48 23.98 7.04
CA ALA A 26 10.52 23.01 7.50
C ALA A 26 10.82 21.66 6.83
N PRO A 27 10.97 20.55 7.58
CA PRO A 27 11.14 19.24 6.97
C PRO A 27 9.84 18.88 6.25
N MET A 28 9.88 18.86 4.92
CA MET A 28 8.83 18.22 4.13
C MET A 28 8.94 16.72 4.36
N THR A 29 8.17 16.19 5.31
CA THR A 29 7.97 14.75 5.43
C THR A 29 7.22 14.29 4.20
N ALA A 30 7.93 13.69 3.24
CA ALA A 30 7.31 13.02 2.11
C ALA A 30 6.44 11.87 2.65
N VAL A 31 5.12 12.07 2.63
CA VAL A 31 4.17 11.00 2.93
C VAL A 31 4.19 10.08 1.72
N ALA A 32 4.80 8.90 1.85
CA ALA A 32 4.75 7.90 0.80
C ALA A 32 3.28 7.57 0.51
N PRO A 33 2.86 7.49 -0.77
CA PRO A 33 1.49 7.12 -1.09
C PRO A 33 1.23 5.71 -0.58
N VAL A 34 0.30 5.57 0.37
CA VAL A 34 -0.29 4.28 0.70
C VAL A 34 -1.12 3.85 -0.51
N GLN A 35 -0.62 2.89 -1.27
CA GLN A 35 -1.40 2.24 -2.31
C GLN A 35 -2.51 1.45 -1.62
N ALA A 36 -3.77 1.76 -1.96
CA ALA A 36 -4.90 1.00 -1.46
C ALA A 36 -4.75 -0.48 -1.83
N ALA A 37 -5.05 -1.38 -0.89
CA ALA A 37 -5.04 -2.81 -1.17
C ALA A 37 -6.00 -3.11 -2.35
N PRO A 38 -5.67 -4.06 -3.24
CA PRO A 38 -6.56 -4.43 -4.32
C PRO A 38 -7.91 -4.90 -3.76
N ALA A 39 -9.01 -4.40 -4.33
CA ALA A 39 -10.34 -4.80 -3.93
C ALA A 39 -10.59 -6.27 -4.31
N ILE A 40 -10.77 -7.13 -3.32
CA ILE A 40 -11.07 -8.56 -3.49
C ILE A 40 -12.59 -8.73 -3.55
N GLN A 41 -13.08 -9.48 -4.53
CA GLN A 41 -14.53 -9.69 -4.73
C GLN A 41 -14.94 -11.12 -4.39
N GLN A 42 -16.24 -11.31 -4.10
CA GLN A 42 -16.80 -12.64 -3.94
C GLN A 42 -16.56 -13.47 -5.21
N GLY A 43 -16.02 -14.68 -5.07
CA GLY A 43 -15.63 -15.50 -6.21
C GLY A 43 -14.29 -15.11 -6.84
N GLU A 44 -13.46 -14.30 -6.18
CA GLU A 44 -12.12 -13.93 -6.66
C GLU A 44 -11.35 -15.16 -7.12
N ALA A 45 -10.91 -15.13 -8.38
CA ALA A 45 -10.16 -16.23 -8.97
C ALA A 45 -8.74 -16.27 -8.39
N ILE A 46 -8.35 -17.42 -7.87
CA ILE A 46 -7.02 -17.68 -7.32
C ILE A 46 -6.29 -18.76 -8.13
N ARG A 47 -4.98 -18.83 -7.92
CA ARG A 47 -4.14 -19.87 -8.52
C ARG A 47 -4.20 -21.14 -7.67
N GLY A 48 -4.77 -22.21 -8.24
CA GLY A 48 -4.70 -23.56 -7.68
C GLY A 48 -3.49 -24.36 -8.20
N PRO A 49 -3.43 -25.67 -7.90
CA PRO A 49 -2.38 -26.57 -8.38
C PRO A 49 -2.28 -26.53 -9.91
N ASN A 50 -1.07 -26.53 -10.45
CA ASN A 50 -0.85 -26.44 -11.90
C ASN A 50 -1.52 -25.21 -12.57
N ASN A 51 -1.74 -24.11 -11.83
CA ASN A 51 -2.50 -22.94 -12.27
C ASN A 51 -3.97 -23.22 -12.65
N ALA A 52 -4.56 -24.32 -12.17
CA ALA A 52 -5.98 -24.56 -12.30
C ALA A 52 -6.80 -23.42 -11.65
N PRO A 53 -7.93 -23.01 -12.26
CA PRO A 53 -8.77 -21.96 -11.69
C PRO A 53 -9.46 -22.47 -10.43
N CYS A 54 -9.25 -21.75 -9.33
CA CYS A 54 -10.00 -21.89 -8.08
C CYS A 54 -10.60 -20.54 -7.70
N ALA A 55 -11.53 -20.52 -6.75
CA ALA A 55 -12.19 -19.30 -6.31
C ALA A 55 -12.21 -19.17 -4.77
N LEU A 56 -12.26 -17.93 -4.29
CA LEU A 56 -12.52 -17.60 -2.89
C LEU A 56 -14.01 -17.37 -2.64
N SER A 57 -14.49 -17.90 -1.53
CA SER A 57 -15.77 -17.53 -0.93
C SER A 57 -15.51 -16.67 0.30
N ILE A 58 -15.77 -15.37 0.19
CA ILE A 58 -15.56 -14.35 1.21
C ILE A 58 -16.77 -14.35 2.16
N VAL A 59 -16.51 -14.46 3.46
CA VAL A 59 -17.55 -14.46 4.50
C VAL A 59 -17.48 -13.20 5.36
N SER A 60 -16.36 -12.48 5.34
CA SER A 60 -16.17 -11.20 6.03
C SER A 60 -15.02 -10.42 5.39
N ALA A 61 -14.82 -9.17 5.83
CA ALA A 61 -13.74 -8.30 5.32
C ALA A 61 -12.33 -8.91 5.49
N THR A 62 -12.15 -9.86 6.42
CA THR A 62 -10.85 -10.45 6.76
C THR A 62 -10.83 -11.96 6.63
N THR A 63 -11.90 -12.59 6.14
CA THR A 63 -11.99 -14.06 6.09
C THR A 63 -12.65 -14.53 4.81
N ALA A 64 -11.97 -15.45 4.16
CA ALA A 64 -12.48 -16.22 3.04
C ALA A 64 -12.19 -17.70 3.21
N TYR A 65 -12.82 -18.51 2.37
CA TYR A 65 -12.59 -19.94 2.27
C TYR A 65 -12.38 -20.34 0.82
N THR A 66 -11.67 -21.44 0.60
CA THR A 66 -11.62 -22.16 -0.68
C THR A 66 -11.62 -23.66 -0.40
N ALA A 67 -11.74 -24.48 -1.44
CA ALA A 67 -11.65 -25.93 -1.26
C ALA A 67 -10.22 -26.33 -0.85
N ALA A 68 -10.05 -27.36 -0.01
CA ALA A 68 -8.71 -27.79 0.41
C ALA A 68 -7.93 -28.34 -0.79
N HIS A 69 -8.59 -29.04 -1.72
CA HIS A 69 -7.96 -29.52 -2.95
C HIS A 69 -7.47 -28.38 -3.86
N CYS A 70 -7.98 -27.16 -3.72
CA CYS A 70 -7.46 -25.97 -4.42
C CYS A 70 -6.08 -25.51 -3.90
N LEU A 71 -5.62 -26.11 -2.80
CA LEU A 71 -4.32 -25.87 -2.20
C LEU A 71 -3.49 -27.16 -2.13
N GLU A 72 -3.72 -28.15 -2.99
CA GLU A 72 -3.08 -29.47 -2.93
C GLU A 72 -1.57 -29.40 -2.59
N GLY A 73 -1.17 -29.99 -1.45
CA GLY A 73 0.19 -29.95 -0.91
C GLY A 73 0.59 -28.68 -0.16
N GLY A 74 -0.33 -27.73 0.00
CA GLY A 74 -0.17 -26.48 0.74
C GLY A 74 -0.25 -26.67 2.26
N LYS A 75 0.20 -25.65 2.98
CA LYS A 75 0.27 -25.60 4.45
C LYS A 75 -0.21 -24.27 4.99
N VAL A 76 -0.52 -24.24 6.30
CA VAL A 76 -0.78 -22.99 7.01
C VAL A 76 0.40 -22.01 6.82
N GLY A 77 0.06 -20.76 6.52
CA GLY A 77 1.00 -19.68 6.22
C GLY A 77 1.27 -19.44 4.73
N ASP A 78 0.89 -20.39 3.86
CA ASP A 78 1.07 -20.26 2.41
C ASP A 78 0.29 -19.04 1.85
N LYS A 79 0.87 -18.42 0.83
CA LYS A 79 0.32 -17.21 0.19
C LYS A 79 -0.78 -17.60 -0.79
N ILE A 80 -1.92 -16.91 -0.70
CA ILE A 80 -2.96 -16.96 -1.72
C ILE A 80 -2.72 -15.83 -2.71
N THR A 81 -2.69 -16.17 -4.00
CA THR A 81 -2.45 -15.20 -5.07
C THR A 81 -3.64 -15.09 -5.99
N SER A 82 -4.01 -13.85 -6.31
CA SER A 82 -5.02 -13.56 -7.31
C SER A 82 -4.54 -14.01 -8.68
N ARG A 83 -5.42 -14.64 -9.44
CA ARG A 83 -5.22 -14.95 -10.85
C ARG A 83 -5.34 -13.69 -11.72
N ALA A 84 -6.11 -12.69 -11.27
CA ALA A 84 -6.29 -11.42 -11.97
C ALA A 84 -5.05 -10.49 -11.93
N GLY A 85 -3.97 -10.92 -11.28
CA GLY A 85 -2.70 -10.19 -11.27
C GLY A 85 -2.53 -9.22 -10.10
N ALA A 86 -3.47 -9.22 -9.13
CA ALA A 86 -3.39 -8.39 -7.92
C ALA A 86 -2.29 -8.82 -6.93
N GLY A 87 -1.52 -9.86 -7.23
CA GLY A 87 -0.46 -10.37 -6.36
C GLY A 87 -1.02 -11.23 -5.23
N VAL A 88 -0.41 -11.13 -4.05
CA VAL A 88 -0.82 -11.88 -2.85
C VAL A 88 -2.01 -11.18 -2.21
N ILE A 89 -3.10 -11.92 -2.01
CA ILE A 89 -4.37 -11.39 -1.50
C ILE A 89 -4.79 -11.98 -0.15
N GLY A 90 -4.00 -12.90 0.39
CA GLY A 90 -4.29 -13.52 1.69
C GLY A 90 -3.31 -14.64 2.03
N ARG A 91 -3.56 -15.30 3.16
CA ARG A 91 -2.77 -16.44 3.62
C ARG A 91 -3.65 -17.55 4.18
N VAL A 92 -3.22 -18.79 4.00
CA VAL A 92 -3.85 -19.95 4.62
C VAL A 92 -3.69 -19.86 6.13
N SER A 93 -4.79 -19.83 6.87
CA SER A 93 -4.78 -19.77 8.34
C SER A 93 -5.23 -21.06 9.00
N ALA A 94 -5.94 -21.93 8.28
CA ALA A 94 -6.25 -23.29 8.70
C ALA A 94 -6.54 -24.20 7.50
N LEU A 95 -6.23 -25.49 7.62
CA LEU A 95 -6.63 -26.52 6.67
C LEU A 95 -7.63 -27.46 7.32
N GLY A 96 -8.74 -27.74 6.63
CA GLY A 96 -9.72 -28.72 7.08
C GLY A 96 -9.18 -30.16 7.10
N THR A 97 -8.07 -30.41 6.41
CA THR A 97 -7.35 -31.70 6.42
C THR A 97 -6.61 -31.97 7.72
N ASP A 98 -6.30 -30.92 8.50
CA ASP A 98 -5.56 -31.03 9.77
C ASP A 98 -6.48 -31.42 10.94
N LEU A 99 -7.78 -31.55 10.70
CA LEU A 99 -8.75 -32.00 11.69
C LEU A 99 -8.58 -33.49 12.02
N PRO A 100 -9.03 -33.96 13.21
CA PRO A 100 -8.96 -35.36 13.59
C PRO A 100 -9.59 -36.29 12.55
N GLN A 101 -9.10 -37.54 12.52
CA GLN A 101 -9.59 -38.55 11.59
C GLN A 101 -11.11 -38.71 11.65
N GLY A 102 -11.75 -38.65 10.48
CA GLY A 102 -13.21 -38.73 10.34
C GLY A 102 -13.93 -37.40 10.51
N LYS A 103 -13.20 -36.29 10.75
CA LYS A 103 -13.74 -34.93 10.84
C LYS A 103 -13.11 -33.99 9.81
N GLN A 104 -12.30 -34.50 8.88
CA GLN A 104 -11.68 -33.67 7.87
C GLN A 104 -12.73 -33.01 6.97
N LEU A 105 -12.45 -31.77 6.58
CA LEU A 105 -13.28 -30.97 5.68
C LEU A 105 -12.47 -30.61 4.43
N ASP A 106 -13.08 -30.68 3.25
CA ASP A 106 -12.47 -30.17 2.01
C ASP A 106 -12.60 -28.64 1.92
N VAL A 107 -12.00 -27.96 2.89
CA VAL A 107 -12.00 -26.50 2.97
C VAL A 107 -10.70 -26.01 3.60
N ALA A 108 -10.22 -24.86 3.13
CA ALA A 108 -9.15 -24.11 3.75
C ALA A 108 -9.64 -22.71 4.11
N LYS A 109 -9.28 -22.26 5.32
CA LYS A 109 -9.53 -20.89 5.76
C LYS A 109 -8.41 -19.98 5.29
N ILE A 110 -8.78 -18.86 4.72
CA ILE A 110 -7.88 -17.81 4.24
C ILE A 110 -8.14 -16.55 5.06
N ASP A 111 -7.08 -16.03 5.69
CA ASP A 111 -7.12 -14.69 6.28
C ASP A 111 -6.76 -13.66 5.20
N LEU A 112 -7.67 -12.71 4.99
CA LEU A 112 -7.49 -11.59 4.07
C LEU A 112 -6.88 -10.40 4.81
N PRO A 113 -6.05 -9.57 4.13
CA PRO A 113 -5.59 -8.32 4.72
C PRO A 113 -6.78 -7.38 4.99
N PRO A 114 -6.69 -6.51 6.01
CA PRO A 114 -7.70 -5.48 6.21
C PRO A 114 -7.81 -4.57 4.98
N ALA A 115 -9.04 -4.18 4.66
CA ALA A 115 -9.38 -3.26 3.58
C ALA A 115 -9.02 -1.81 3.91
#